data_AF-A0A1B0C7K3-F1
#
_entry.id   AF-A0A1B0C7K3-F1
#
_cell.length_a   1.000
_cell.length_b   1.000
_cell.length_c   1.000
_cell.angle_alpha   90.00
_cell.angle_beta   90.00
_cell.angle_gamma   90.00
#
_symmetry.space_group_name_H-M   'P 1'
#
loop_
_entity.id
_entity.type
_entity.pdbx_description
1 polymer ?
#
loop_
_entity_poly.entity_id
_entity_poly.type
_entity_poly.pdbx_seq_one_letter_code
_entity_poly.pdbx_strand_id
1 'polypeptide(L)'
;MITSNKTNEDFLLILKTINNELKDENIVSILSLLRLLAKCPFSTVKGAIFNENYKQIIFNINLRLIGGSKEGQRICNSYHSWLLGLLKCHQAIIENKMVPMSADSIDAIMTFLVDLNIKSFSLNDTNLQEFYSIHLAMIAVCFSLVKHRHLFLIDRVPQYMHIFKDLIQAILWHQSDRRKNVGLSNVELDALTESSLKLESLMHLIAQQSIAFKRVAPFVLSFIINLIVSNKRSTTLYNKIKTHIENICYELIAICDHRVGRFILRCSNEAGRQLYELLLKDYQKYHKFKGKV
;
A
#
# COMPACT_ATOMS: atom_id res chain seq x y z
N MET A 1 21.12 19.12 -11.34
CA MET A 1 21.87 20.40 -11.39
C MET A 1 21.48 21.41 -10.30
N ILE A 2 20.29 21.34 -9.69
CA ILE A 2 19.87 22.29 -8.63
C ILE A 2 20.66 22.09 -7.31
N THR A 3 21.19 20.89 -7.04
CA THR A 3 21.79 20.51 -5.75
C THR A 3 23.32 20.46 -5.71
N SER A 4 24.01 20.49 -6.87
CA SER A 4 25.47 20.28 -6.91
C SER A 4 26.29 21.53 -6.54
N ASN A 5 25.76 22.74 -6.79
CA ASN A 5 26.54 23.98 -6.69
C ASN A 5 26.16 24.88 -5.50
N LYS A 6 25.21 24.46 -4.65
CA LYS A 6 24.78 25.23 -3.46
C LYS A 6 25.37 24.64 -2.19
N THR A 7 25.76 25.49 -1.23
CA THR A 7 26.29 25.04 0.07
C THR A 7 25.22 24.25 0.85
N ASN A 8 25.61 23.56 1.92
CA ASN A 8 24.64 22.87 2.78
C ASN A 8 23.69 23.86 3.45
N GLU A 9 24.17 25.08 3.76
CA GLU A 9 23.39 26.16 4.36
C GLU A 9 22.35 26.71 3.37
N ASP A 10 22.74 26.96 2.12
CA ASP A 10 21.81 27.37 1.07
C ASP A 10 20.70 26.34 0.85
N PHE A 11 21.04 25.05 0.91
CA PHE A 11 20.07 23.97 0.78
C PHE A 11 19.08 23.92 1.95
N LEU A 12 19.58 24.10 3.18
CA LEU A 12 18.75 24.21 4.36
C LEU A 12 17.82 25.44 4.29
N LEU A 13 18.32 26.58 3.79
CA LEU A 13 17.55 27.80 3.66
C LEU A 13 16.40 27.63 2.65
N ILE A 14 16.64 26.94 1.53
CA ILE A 14 15.58 26.57 0.57
C ILE A 14 14.49 25.72 1.25
N LEU A 15 14.86 24.72 2.04
CA LEU A 15 13.90 23.86 2.72
C LEU A 15 13.09 24.62 3.78
N LYS A 16 13.72 25.56 4.49
CA LYS A 16 13.03 26.47 5.42
C LYS A 16 12.05 27.39 4.69
N THR A 17 12.42 27.95 3.54
CA THR A 17 11.51 28.74 2.72
C THR A 17 10.30 27.92 2.27
N ILE A 18 10.52 26.68 1.81
CA ILE A 18 9.42 25.76 1.46
C ILE A 18 8.47 25.54 2.65
N ASN A 19 9.01 25.34 3.85
CA ASN A 19 8.20 25.14 5.05
C ASN A 19 7.44 26.42 5.46
N ASN A 20 8.03 27.61 5.28
CA ASN A 20 7.38 28.89 5.57
C ASN A 20 6.27 29.22 4.56
N GLU A 21 6.38 28.73 3.32
CA GLU A 21 5.37 28.91 2.27
C GLU A 21 4.24 27.87 2.32
N LEU A 22 4.17 27.04 3.37
CA LEU A 22 3.18 25.99 3.57
C LEU A 22 1.78 26.58 3.81
N LYS A 23 1.14 27.03 2.74
CA LYS A 23 -0.26 27.45 2.67
C LYS A 23 -1.05 26.43 1.85
N ASP A 24 -2.34 26.28 2.13
CA ASP A 24 -3.16 25.22 1.53
C ASP A 24 -3.18 25.28 -0.01
N GLU A 25 -3.16 26.49 -0.57
CA GLU A 25 -3.08 26.76 -2.02
C GLU A 25 -1.77 26.23 -2.65
N ASN A 26 -0.68 26.20 -1.88
CA ASN A 26 0.66 25.84 -2.35
C ASN A 26 1.03 24.37 -2.10
N ILE A 27 0.22 23.61 -1.34
CA ILE A 27 0.60 22.26 -0.89
C ILE A 27 0.91 21.33 -2.05
N VAL A 28 0.13 21.33 -3.12
CA VAL A 28 0.36 20.46 -4.29
C VAL A 28 1.69 20.80 -4.98
N SER A 29 2.00 22.09 -5.11
CA SER A 29 3.27 22.58 -5.68
C SER A 29 4.45 22.21 -4.79
N ILE A 30 4.31 22.38 -3.47
CA ILE A 30 5.31 22.02 -2.47
C ILE A 30 5.58 20.51 -2.51
N LEU A 31 4.54 19.67 -2.54
CA LEU A 31 4.69 18.22 -2.66
C LEU A 31 5.39 17.85 -3.98
N SER A 32 5.06 18.52 -5.07
CA SER A 32 5.72 18.30 -6.36
C SER A 32 7.22 18.65 -6.29
N LEU A 33 7.58 19.77 -5.66
CA LEU A 33 8.97 20.17 -5.42
C LEU A 33 9.71 19.18 -4.51
N LEU A 34 9.10 18.79 -3.38
CA LEU A 34 9.68 17.81 -2.46
C LEU A 34 9.93 16.46 -3.14
N ARG A 35 9.01 16.01 -4.00
CA ARG A 35 9.19 14.81 -4.80
C ARG A 35 10.38 14.92 -5.76
N LEU A 36 10.53 16.06 -6.43
CA LEU A 36 11.66 16.29 -7.34
C LEU A 36 12.99 16.33 -6.58
N LEU A 37 13.01 17.00 -5.43
CA LEU A 37 14.16 17.00 -4.53
C LEU A 37 14.49 15.59 -4.04
N ALA A 38 13.49 14.82 -3.60
CA ALA A 38 13.68 13.45 -3.14
C ALA A 38 14.27 12.51 -4.21
N LYS A 39 14.12 12.81 -5.51
CA LYS A 39 14.74 12.05 -6.60
C LYS A 39 16.18 12.46 -6.92
N CYS A 40 16.67 13.55 -6.33
CA CYS A 40 18.01 14.05 -6.62
C CYS A 40 19.10 13.17 -5.94
N PRO A 41 20.27 13.00 -6.59
CA PRO A 41 21.42 12.40 -5.93
C PRO A 41 21.97 13.41 -4.91
N PHE A 42 21.78 13.11 -3.63
CA PHE A 42 22.32 13.92 -2.53
C PHE A 42 23.70 13.42 -2.08
N SER A 43 24.49 14.30 -1.49
CA SER A 43 25.52 13.87 -0.54
C SER A 43 24.84 13.35 0.73
N THR A 44 25.53 12.51 1.50
CA THR A 44 25.00 11.95 2.76
C THR A 44 24.50 13.03 3.72
N VAL A 45 25.24 14.13 3.85
CA VAL A 45 24.87 15.28 4.69
C VAL A 45 23.61 15.98 4.16
N LYS A 46 23.53 16.26 2.86
CA LYS A 46 22.33 16.88 2.26
C LYS A 46 21.12 15.94 2.35
N GLY A 47 21.32 14.64 2.22
CA GLY A 47 20.28 13.63 2.42
C GLY A 47 19.72 13.66 3.83
N ALA A 48 20.59 13.73 4.85
CA ALA A 48 20.16 13.84 6.25
C ALA A 48 19.38 15.14 6.52
N ILE A 49 19.90 16.28 6.05
CA ILE A 49 19.21 17.58 6.15
C ILE A 49 17.83 17.52 5.48
N PHE A 50 17.76 16.91 4.30
CA PHE A 50 16.50 16.75 3.58
C PHE A 50 15.52 15.89 4.38
N ASN A 51 15.95 14.74 4.93
CA ASN A 51 15.06 13.86 5.69
C ASN A 51 14.44 14.55 6.92
N GLU A 52 15.23 15.32 7.67
CA GLU A 52 14.74 16.04 8.85
C GLU A 52 13.67 17.08 8.48
N ASN A 53 13.93 17.90 7.46
CA ASN A 53 12.96 18.89 7.00
C ASN A 53 11.74 18.24 6.34
N TYR A 54 11.94 17.14 5.61
CA TYR A 54 10.85 16.36 5.02
C TYR A 54 9.88 15.87 6.10
N LYS A 55 10.39 15.28 7.19
CA LYS A 55 9.57 14.86 8.33
C LYS A 55 8.71 16.00 8.87
N GLN A 56 9.29 17.17 9.11
CA GLN A 56 8.57 18.34 9.63
C GLN A 56 7.48 18.82 8.68
N ILE A 57 7.80 18.95 7.38
CA ILE A 57 6.86 19.40 6.37
C ILE A 57 5.70 18.41 6.23
N ILE A 58 5.99 17.12 6.13
CA ILE A 58 4.95 16.08 6.02
C ILE A 58 4.10 16.03 7.29
N PHE A 59 4.69 16.15 8.48
CA PHE A 59 3.94 16.20 9.74
C PHE A 59 2.94 17.36 9.75
N ASN A 60 3.35 18.55 9.33
CA ASN A 60 2.47 19.72 9.23
C ASN A 60 1.33 19.51 8.21
N ILE A 61 1.60 18.88 7.07
CA ILE A 61 0.57 18.55 6.07
C ILE A 61 -0.40 17.51 6.63
N ASN A 62 0.11 16.46 7.28
CA ASN A 62 -0.72 15.42 7.90
C ASN A 62 -1.61 15.98 9.02
N LEU A 63 -1.10 16.90 9.84
CA LEU A 63 -1.91 17.60 10.83
C LEU A 63 -3.05 18.40 10.22
N ARG A 64 -2.90 18.95 9.00
CA ARG A 64 -3.99 19.64 8.30
C ARG A 64 -5.00 18.67 7.71
N LEU A 65 -4.52 17.55 7.17
CA LEU A 65 -5.39 16.47 6.68
C LEU A 65 -6.25 15.89 7.80
N ILE A 66 -5.66 15.68 8.99
CA ILE A 66 -6.34 15.13 10.17
C ILE A 66 -7.14 16.21 10.91
N GLY A 67 -6.62 17.43 11.03
CA GLY A 67 -7.31 18.55 11.71
C GLY A 67 -8.50 19.10 10.93
N GLY A 68 -8.51 18.94 9.60
CA GLY A 68 -9.66 19.23 8.75
C GLY A 68 -10.75 18.16 8.80
N SER A 69 -10.43 16.95 9.27
CA SER A 69 -11.43 15.93 9.59
C SER A 69 -11.88 16.11 11.04
N LYS A 70 -13.12 16.53 11.27
CA LYS A 70 -13.70 16.54 12.63
C LYS A 70 -13.55 15.16 13.26
N GLU A 71 -13.38 15.08 14.57
CA GLU A 71 -13.23 13.81 15.32
C GLU A 71 -14.15 12.71 14.77
N GLY A 72 -13.55 11.66 14.19
CA GLY A 72 -14.28 10.53 13.60
C GLY A 72 -14.52 10.59 12.08
N GLN A 73 -14.20 11.69 11.39
CA GLN A 73 -14.19 11.75 9.92
C GLN A 73 -12.89 11.18 9.36
N ARG A 74 -13.03 10.29 8.38
CA ARG A 74 -11.94 9.63 7.66
C ARG A 74 -11.32 10.62 6.66
N ILE A 75 -10.09 10.39 6.23
CA ILE A 75 -9.44 11.19 5.18
C ILE A 75 -10.33 11.19 3.92
N CYS A 76 -10.90 12.35 3.59
CA CYS A 76 -11.93 12.51 2.56
C CYS A 76 -11.35 12.59 1.13
N ASN A 77 -12.18 12.22 0.14
CA ASN A 77 -11.88 12.38 -1.29
C ASN A 77 -11.48 13.82 -1.69
N SER A 78 -11.97 14.83 -0.96
CA SER A 78 -11.71 16.26 -1.23
C SER A 78 -10.23 16.64 -1.22
N TYR A 79 -9.36 15.84 -0.58
CA TYR A 79 -7.91 16.06 -0.55
C TYR A 79 -7.14 15.19 -1.56
N HIS A 80 -7.80 14.65 -2.58
CA HIS A 80 -7.21 13.70 -3.54
C HIS A 80 -5.81 14.10 -4.02
N SER A 81 -5.64 15.35 -4.48
CA SER A 81 -4.36 15.86 -5.00
C SER A 81 -3.25 15.89 -3.93
N TRP A 82 -3.60 16.17 -2.68
CA TRP A 82 -2.65 16.18 -1.56
C TRP A 82 -2.23 14.77 -1.20
N LEU A 83 -3.19 13.84 -1.08
CA LEU A 83 -2.91 12.43 -0.76
C LEU A 83 -2.04 11.78 -1.83
N LEU A 84 -2.37 12.00 -3.10
CA LEU A 84 -1.59 11.49 -4.22
C LEU A 84 -0.18 12.11 -4.25
N GLY A 85 -0.06 13.40 -3.96
CA GLY A 85 1.22 14.09 -3.82
C GLY A 85 2.08 13.50 -2.71
N LEU A 86 1.51 13.29 -1.52
CA LEU A 86 2.17 12.69 -0.36
C LEU A 86 2.65 11.27 -0.64
N LEU A 87 1.80 10.41 -1.19
CA LEU A 87 2.18 9.04 -1.54
C LEU A 87 3.34 9.01 -2.55
N LYS A 88 3.31 9.89 -3.55
CA LYS A 88 4.39 10.03 -4.53
C LYS A 88 5.69 10.57 -3.91
N CYS A 89 5.60 11.45 -2.91
CA CYS A 89 6.75 11.91 -2.13
C CYS A 89 7.34 10.79 -1.29
N HIS A 90 6.50 10.04 -0.57
CA HIS A 90 6.91 8.88 0.23
C HIS A 90 7.61 7.84 -0.64
N GLN A 91 7.05 7.52 -1.80
CA GLN A 91 7.70 6.62 -2.74
C GLN A 91 9.11 7.13 -3.12
N ALA A 92 9.23 8.39 -3.52
CA ALA A 92 10.50 8.97 -3.97
C ALA A 92 11.58 8.97 -2.88
N ILE A 93 11.23 9.30 -1.63
CA ILE A 93 12.21 9.33 -0.52
C ILE A 93 12.63 7.90 -0.12
N ILE A 94 11.71 6.93 -0.16
CA ILE A 94 12.00 5.52 0.14
C ILE A 94 12.99 4.94 -0.87
N GLU A 95 12.77 5.22 -2.17
CA GLU A 95 13.60 4.75 -3.28
C GLU A 95 15.01 5.38 -3.27
N ASN A 96 15.16 6.60 -2.74
CA ASN A 96 16.45 7.28 -2.73
C ASN A 96 17.38 6.77 -1.61
N LYS A 97 18.36 5.94 -1.99
CA LYS A 97 19.37 5.37 -1.09
C LYS A 97 20.26 6.42 -0.41
N MET A 98 20.42 7.61 -1.00
CA MET A 98 21.26 8.68 -0.45
C MET A 98 20.58 9.44 0.69
N VAL A 99 19.26 9.27 0.85
CA VAL A 99 18.53 9.82 1.98
C VAL A 99 18.53 8.78 3.11
N PRO A 100 19.21 9.04 4.24
CA PRO A 100 19.18 8.15 5.39
C PRO A 100 17.79 8.24 6.04
N MET A 101 17.05 7.12 6.00
CA MET A 101 15.76 7.00 6.65
C MET A 101 15.96 6.49 8.08
N SER A 102 15.34 7.16 9.07
CA SER A 102 15.27 6.68 10.44
C SER A 102 14.08 5.73 10.63
N ALA A 103 14.08 4.96 11.71
CA ALA A 103 12.93 4.16 12.13
C ALA A 103 11.66 5.01 12.26
N ASP A 104 11.76 6.17 12.92
CA ASP A 104 10.65 7.12 13.07
C ASP A 104 10.10 7.61 11.73
N SER A 105 10.97 7.78 10.72
CA SER A 105 10.56 8.19 9.38
C SER A 105 9.71 7.11 8.72
N ILE A 106 10.07 5.84 8.90
CA ILE A 106 9.29 4.70 8.41
C ILE A 106 7.99 4.58 9.18
N ASP A 107 8.01 4.72 10.52
CA ASP A 107 6.81 4.66 11.36
C ASP A 107 5.79 5.73 10.96
N ALA A 108 6.22 6.97 10.72
CA ALA A 108 5.34 8.03 10.25
C ALA A 108 4.66 7.69 8.91
N ILE A 109 5.39 7.08 7.97
CA ILE A 109 4.84 6.64 6.68
C ILE A 109 3.85 5.51 6.88
N MET A 110 4.18 4.52 7.72
CA MET A 110 3.33 3.37 7.98
C MET A 110 2.03 3.77 8.68
N THR A 111 2.10 4.65 9.67
CA THR A 111 0.94 5.21 10.35
C THR A 111 0.05 5.98 9.38
N PHE A 112 0.63 6.84 8.54
CA PHE A 112 -0.12 7.53 7.49
C PHE A 112 -0.86 6.56 6.55
N LEU A 113 -0.20 5.49 6.09
CA LEU A 113 -0.83 4.48 5.23
C LEU A 113 -1.97 3.72 5.92
N VAL A 114 -1.87 3.48 7.23
CA VAL A 114 -2.95 2.89 8.03
C VAL A 114 -4.12 3.86 8.15
N ASP A 115 -3.84 5.13 8.46
CA ASP A 115 -4.85 6.18 8.67
C ASP A 115 -5.63 6.53 7.40
N LEU A 116 -4.99 6.40 6.22
CA LEU A 116 -5.68 6.55 4.94
C LEU A 116 -6.88 5.60 4.82
N ASN A 117 -6.83 4.38 5.36
CA ASN A 117 -7.93 3.42 5.38
C ASN A 117 -8.72 3.32 4.04
N ILE A 118 -8.02 3.04 2.94
CA ILE A 118 -8.54 3.06 1.56
C ILE A 118 -9.83 2.23 1.35
N LYS A 119 -10.01 1.14 2.10
CA LYS A 119 -11.23 0.30 2.07
C LYS A 119 -12.51 1.03 2.50
N SER A 120 -12.38 2.19 3.13
CA SER A 120 -13.47 2.96 3.71
C SER A 120 -13.88 4.18 2.88
N PHE A 121 -13.24 4.39 1.72
CA PHE A 121 -13.54 5.47 0.80
C PHE A 121 -14.97 5.32 0.26
N SER A 122 -15.76 6.40 0.31
CA SER A 122 -17.08 6.42 -0.33
C SER A 122 -16.90 6.52 -1.83
N LEU A 123 -17.32 5.48 -2.55
CA LEU A 123 -17.18 5.38 -4.00
C LEU A 123 -18.46 5.79 -4.71
N ASN A 124 -18.31 6.72 -5.64
CA ASN A 124 -19.34 7.21 -6.54
C ASN A 124 -18.75 7.26 -7.96
N ASP A 125 -19.57 7.26 -9.00
CA ASP A 125 -19.08 7.22 -10.40
C ASP A 125 -18.09 8.35 -10.75
N THR A 126 -18.16 9.48 -10.04
CA THR A 126 -17.29 10.65 -10.25
C THR A 126 -15.90 10.53 -9.62
N ASN A 127 -15.70 9.66 -8.63
CA ASN A 127 -14.45 9.59 -7.85
C ASN A 127 -13.68 8.27 -8.02
N LEU A 128 -14.12 7.40 -8.93
CA LEU A 128 -13.49 6.10 -9.15
C LEU A 128 -12.02 6.23 -9.57
N GLN A 129 -11.72 7.16 -10.48
CA GLN A 129 -10.35 7.40 -10.93
C GLN A 129 -9.44 7.92 -9.81
N GLU A 130 -9.99 8.75 -8.91
CA GLU A 130 -9.28 9.26 -7.74
C GLU A 130 -8.95 8.12 -6.77
N PHE A 131 -9.92 7.24 -6.52
CA PHE A 131 -9.71 6.04 -5.71
C PHE A 131 -8.63 5.12 -6.30
N TYR A 132 -8.72 4.80 -7.59
CA TYR A 132 -7.75 3.90 -8.23
C TYR A 132 -6.33 4.47 -8.22
N SER A 133 -6.18 5.77 -8.48
CA SER A 133 -4.87 6.41 -8.45
C SER A 133 -4.26 6.49 -7.05
N ILE A 134 -5.07 6.68 -6.00
CA ILE A 134 -4.60 6.58 -4.60
C ILE A 134 -4.23 5.13 -4.28
N HIS A 135 -5.08 4.16 -4.64
CA HIS A 135 -4.85 2.74 -4.38
C HIS A 135 -3.53 2.26 -5.02
N LEU A 136 -3.29 2.57 -6.29
CA LEU A 136 -2.04 2.27 -6.99
C LEU A 136 -0.83 2.98 -6.36
N ALA A 137 -0.99 4.23 -5.93
CA ALA A 137 0.09 4.96 -5.26
C ALA A 137 0.44 4.35 -3.89
N MET A 138 -0.55 3.88 -3.12
CA MET A 138 -0.30 3.14 -1.88
C MET A 138 0.46 1.83 -2.15
N ILE A 139 0.05 1.06 -3.17
CA ILE A 139 0.77 -0.16 -3.57
C ILE A 139 2.23 0.17 -3.93
N ALA A 140 2.47 1.26 -4.67
CA ALA A 140 3.82 1.67 -5.06
C ALA A 140 4.70 2.03 -3.86
N VAL A 141 4.15 2.71 -2.84
CA VAL A 141 4.86 2.98 -1.58
C VAL A 141 5.19 1.67 -0.86
N CYS A 142 4.21 0.77 -0.69
CA CYS A 142 4.43 -0.54 -0.06
C CYS A 142 5.49 -1.36 -0.80
N PHE A 143 5.42 -1.40 -2.13
CA PHE A 143 6.42 -2.07 -2.98
C PHE A 143 7.82 -1.48 -2.77
N SER A 144 7.93 -0.16 -2.71
CA SER A 144 9.20 0.52 -2.48
C SER A 144 9.78 0.23 -1.10
N LEU A 145 8.93 0.14 -0.07
CA LEU A 145 9.36 -0.22 1.29
C LEU A 145 9.99 -1.61 1.32
N VAL A 146 9.34 -2.63 0.74
CA VAL A 146 9.90 -3.98 0.72
C VAL A 146 11.15 -4.01 -0.16
N LYS A 147 11.12 -3.40 -1.36
CA LYS A 147 12.25 -3.48 -2.30
C LYS A 147 13.49 -2.78 -1.78
N HIS A 148 13.34 -1.60 -1.18
CA HIS A 148 14.47 -0.72 -0.85
C HIS A 148 14.79 -0.67 0.64
N ARG A 149 13.82 -0.96 1.53
CA ARG A 149 13.92 -0.72 2.97
C ARG A 149 13.42 -1.91 3.82
N HIS A 150 13.46 -3.15 3.30
CA HIS A 150 12.96 -4.36 3.98
C HIS A 150 13.47 -4.57 5.41
N LEU A 151 14.71 -4.16 5.73
CA LEU A 151 15.26 -4.31 7.08
C LEU A 151 14.44 -3.55 8.13
N PHE A 152 13.87 -2.39 7.79
CA PHE A 152 12.99 -1.65 8.69
C PHE A 152 11.62 -2.31 8.88
N LEU A 153 11.22 -3.19 7.95
CA LEU A 153 9.94 -3.87 8.00
C LEU A 153 9.92 -5.07 8.94
N ILE A 154 11.07 -5.64 9.33
CA ILE A 154 11.14 -6.87 10.13
C ILE A 154 10.33 -6.74 11.43
N ASP A 155 10.46 -5.61 12.12
CA ASP A 155 9.72 -5.33 13.36
C ASP A 155 8.31 -4.77 13.13
N ARG A 156 7.99 -4.44 11.87
CA ARG A 156 6.73 -3.78 11.45
C ARG A 156 5.88 -4.66 10.54
N VAL A 157 6.23 -5.94 10.40
CA VAL A 157 5.51 -6.89 9.55
C VAL A 157 4.01 -6.90 9.85
N PRO A 158 3.53 -6.93 11.12
CA PRO A 158 2.10 -6.92 11.39
C PRO A 158 1.39 -5.67 10.84
N GLN A 159 1.96 -4.49 11.04
CA GLN A 159 1.41 -3.22 10.55
C GLN A 159 1.45 -3.17 9.02
N TYR A 160 2.55 -3.64 8.41
CA TYR A 160 2.68 -3.70 6.97
C TYR A 160 1.65 -4.64 6.33
N MET A 161 1.49 -5.84 6.90
CA MET A 161 0.50 -6.80 6.41
C MET A 161 -0.93 -6.32 6.69
N HIS A 162 -1.15 -5.46 7.69
CA HIS A 162 -2.41 -4.78 7.90
C HIS A 162 -2.77 -3.85 6.72
N ILE A 163 -1.81 -3.04 6.25
CA ILE A 163 -2.00 -2.18 5.06
C ILE A 163 -2.24 -3.04 3.82
N PHE A 164 -1.44 -4.10 3.64
CA PHE A 164 -1.58 -5.01 2.50
C PHE A 164 -2.96 -5.66 2.42
N LYS A 165 -3.47 -6.20 3.55
CA LYS A 165 -4.81 -6.80 3.57
C LYS A 165 -5.92 -5.77 3.30
N ASP A 166 -5.74 -4.52 3.73
CA ASP A 166 -6.71 -3.44 3.52
C ASP A 166 -6.76 -3.04 2.03
N LEU A 167 -5.61 -3.04 1.35
CA LEU A 167 -5.54 -2.84 -0.10
C LEU A 167 -6.26 -3.96 -0.85
N ILE A 168 -6.12 -5.22 -0.42
CA ILE A 168 -6.88 -6.33 -1.00
C ILE A 168 -8.37 -6.18 -0.73
N GLN A 169 -8.77 -5.84 0.50
CA GLN A 169 -10.18 -5.65 0.85
C GLN A 169 -10.83 -4.58 -0.03
N ALA A 170 -10.14 -3.47 -0.29
CA ALA A 170 -10.63 -2.39 -1.14
C ALA A 170 -10.92 -2.85 -2.59
N ILE A 171 -10.21 -3.88 -3.09
CA ILE A 171 -10.51 -4.51 -4.39
C ILE A 171 -11.67 -5.50 -4.25
N LEU A 172 -11.60 -6.41 -3.27
CA LEU A 172 -12.57 -7.51 -3.14
C LEU A 172 -13.98 -7.01 -2.84
N TRP A 173 -14.09 -5.95 -2.05
CA TRP A 173 -15.35 -5.35 -1.64
C TRP A 173 -15.66 -4.06 -2.39
N HIS A 174 -14.98 -3.83 -3.52
CA HIS A 174 -15.21 -2.65 -4.35
C HIS A 174 -16.69 -2.55 -4.74
N GLN A 175 -17.37 -1.54 -4.19
CA GLN A 175 -18.81 -1.32 -4.35
C GLN A 175 -19.66 -2.60 -4.17
N SER A 176 -19.41 -3.35 -3.10
CA SER A 176 -20.15 -4.59 -2.80
C SER A 176 -21.67 -4.41 -2.64
N ASP A 177 -22.13 -3.18 -2.36
CA ASP A 177 -23.54 -2.83 -2.14
C ASP A 177 -24.33 -2.50 -3.44
N ARG A 178 -23.73 -2.67 -4.63
CA ARG A 178 -24.43 -2.43 -5.91
C ARG A 178 -25.70 -3.26 -6.06
N ARG A 179 -26.73 -2.68 -6.68
CA ARG A 179 -28.00 -3.34 -7.04
C ARG A 179 -27.78 -4.60 -7.86
N LYS A 180 -28.68 -5.58 -7.71
CA LYS A 180 -28.48 -6.96 -8.20
C LYS A 180 -28.16 -7.11 -9.70
N ASN A 181 -28.49 -6.12 -10.53
CA ASN A 181 -28.38 -6.24 -11.98
C ASN A 181 -27.29 -5.33 -12.60
N VAL A 182 -26.48 -4.64 -11.79
CA VAL A 182 -25.41 -3.76 -12.27
C VAL A 182 -24.06 -4.41 -12.03
N GLY A 183 -23.39 -4.80 -13.12
CA GLY A 183 -22.01 -5.30 -13.11
C GLY A 183 -20.97 -4.18 -13.00
N LEU A 184 -19.70 -4.56 -12.98
CA LEU A 184 -18.59 -3.62 -13.17
C LEU A 184 -18.57 -3.17 -14.63
N SER A 185 -18.35 -1.88 -14.88
CA SER A 185 -17.99 -1.41 -16.21
C SER A 185 -16.63 -1.97 -16.63
N ASN A 186 -16.36 -2.03 -17.94
CA ASN A 186 -15.05 -2.49 -18.44
C ASN A 186 -13.89 -1.65 -17.89
N VAL A 187 -14.09 -0.33 -17.77
CA VAL A 187 -13.09 0.59 -17.23
C VAL A 187 -12.77 0.28 -15.76
N GLU A 188 -13.79 0.04 -14.94
CA GLU A 188 -13.60 -0.37 -13.54
C GLU A 188 -12.93 -1.73 -13.43
N LEU A 189 -13.35 -2.69 -14.26
CA LEU A 189 -12.79 -4.03 -14.27
C LEU A 189 -11.30 -4.01 -14.64
N ASP A 190 -10.91 -3.24 -15.65
CA ASP A 190 -9.52 -3.14 -16.07
C ASP A 190 -8.68 -2.41 -15.00
N ALA A 191 -9.19 -1.35 -14.37
CA ALA A 191 -8.51 -0.67 -13.28
C ALA A 191 -8.29 -1.57 -12.04
N LEU A 192 -9.32 -2.32 -11.63
CA LEU A 192 -9.22 -3.28 -10.52
C LEU A 192 -8.29 -4.46 -10.86
N THR A 193 -8.27 -4.88 -12.11
CA THR A 193 -7.34 -5.92 -12.60
C THR A 193 -5.90 -5.41 -12.52
N GLU A 194 -5.63 -4.17 -12.94
CA GLU A 194 -4.30 -3.56 -12.78
C GLU A 194 -3.88 -3.49 -11.31
N SER A 195 -4.74 -3.00 -10.43
CA SER A 195 -4.48 -2.96 -8.98
C SER A 195 -4.19 -4.35 -8.41
N SER A 196 -4.93 -5.38 -8.85
CA SER A 196 -4.74 -6.77 -8.41
C SER A 196 -3.41 -7.34 -8.89
N LEU A 197 -3.03 -7.10 -10.15
CA LEU A 197 -1.74 -7.49 -10.71
C LEU A 197 -0.57 -6.82 -9.97
N LYS A 198 -0.70 -5.55 -9.59
CA LYS A 198 0.33 -4.84 -8.80
C LYS A 198 0.43 -5.41 -7.38
N LEU A 199 -0.68 -5.81 -6.75
CA LEU A 199 -0.68 -6.49 -5.46
C LEU A 199 -0.10 -7.90 -5.52
N GLU A 200 -0.35 -8.64 -6.59
CA GLU A 200 0.31 -9.93 -6.84
C GLU A 200 1.83 -9.75 -6.95
N SER A 201 2.27 -8.77 -7.74
CA SER A 201 3.69 -8.41 -7.86
C SER A 201 4.30 -8.03 -6.51
N LEU A 202 3.55 -7.32 -5.67
CA LEU A 202 3.95 -7.01 -4.30
C LEU A 202 4.05 -8.27 -3.43
N MET A 203 3.10 -9.19 -3.54
CA MET A 203 3.11 -10.44 -2.79
C MET A 203 4.31 -11.32 -3.16
N HIS A 204 4.66 -11.41 -4.46
CA HIS A 204 5.88 -12.09 -4.88
C HIS A 204 7.14 -11.50 -4.23
N LEU A 205 7.22 -10.17 -4.12
CA LEU A 205 8.33 -9.50 -3.44
C LEU A 205 8.34 -9.77 -1.93
N ILE A 206 7.16 -9.82 -1.29
CA ILE A 206 7.02 -10.21 0.12
C ILE A 206 7.47 -11.67 0.32
N ALA A 207 7.13 -12.57 -0.60
CA ALA A 207 7.51 -13.98 -0.55
C ALA A 207 9.03 -14.20 -0.63
N GLN A 208 9.75 -13.34 -1.35
CA GLN A 208 11.23 -13.33 -1.34
C GLN A 208 11.81 -13.04 0.06
N GLN A 209 11.05 -12.38 0.94
CA GLN A 209 11.40 -12.08 2.33
C GLN A 209 10.63 -12.97 3.34
N SER A 210 10.19 -14.16 2.89
CA SER A 210 9.25 -15.05 3.60
C SER A 210 9.51 -15.25 5.10
N ILE A 211 10.77 -15.31 5.53
CA ILE A 211 11.14 -15.56 6.94
C ILE A 211 10.50 -14.53 7.88
N ALA A 212 10.55 -13.24 7.51
CA ALA A 212 9.97 -12.17 8.32
C ALA A 212 8.44 -12.24 8.35
N PHE A 213 7.82 -12.66 7.24
CA PHE A 213 6.36 -12.66 7.04
C PHE A 213 5.67 -13.94 7.51
N LYS A 214 6.42 -15.02 7.74
CA LYS A 214 5.91 -16.36 8.03
C LYS A 214 4.91 -16.44 9.18
N ARG A 215 5.10 -15.63 10.24
CA ARG A 215 4.20 -15.63 11.39
C ARG A 215 2.85 -14.95 11.11
N VAL A 216 2.82 -13.98 10.20
CA VAL A 216 1.63 -13.17 9.91
C VAL A 216 0.86 -13.68 8.68
N ALA A 217 1.54 -14.33 7.74
CA ALA A 217 0.95 -14.90 6.53
C ALA A 217 -0.33 -15.75 6.76
N PRO A 218 -0.42 -16.63 7.78
CA PRO A 218 -1.62 -17.46 8.00
C PRO A 218 -2.87 -16.63 8.31
N PHE A 219 -2.69 -15.53 9.05
CA PHE A 219 -3.79 -14.63 9.42
C PHE A 219 -4.28 -13.85 8.21
N VAL A 220 -3.36 -13.42 7.34
CA VAL A 220 -3.69 -12.70 6.11
C VAL A 220 -4.39 -13.65 5.13
N LEU A 221 -3.91 -14.88 4.98
CA LEU A 221 -4.56 -15.90 4.14
C LEU A 221 -5.98 -16.21 4.61
N SER A 222 -6.16 -16.48 5.90
CA SER A 222 -7.49 -16.69 6.48
C SER A 222 -8.41 -15.49 6.29
N PHE A 223 -7.88 -14.27 6.45
CA PHE A 223 -8.62 -13.04 6.22
C PHE A 223 -9.10 -12.92 4.76
N ILE A 224 -8.23 -13.15 3.77
CA ILE A 224 -8.60 -13.09 2.35
C ILE A 224 -9.66 -14.13 2.01
N ILE A 225 -9.50 -15.37 2.47
CA ILE A 225 -10.49 -16.45 2.27
C ILE A 225 -11.85 -16.04 2.83
N ASN A 226 -11.87 -15.49 4.04
CA ASN A 226 -13.10 -15.01 4.66
C ASN A 226 -13.68 -13.81 3.89
N LEU A 227 -12.87 -12.88 3.39
CA LEU A 227 -13.35 -11.76 2.57
C LEU A 227 -14.06 -12.23 1.29
N ILE A 228 -13.50 -13.24 0.62
CA ILE A 228 -14.06 -13.82 -0.61
C ILE A 228 -15.42 -14.47 -0.31
N VAL A 229 -15.50 -15.25 0.77
CA VAL A 229 -16.68 -16.03 1.12
C VAL A 229 -17.79 -15.19 1.74
N SER A 230 -17.44 -14.21 2.57
CA SER A 230 -18.42 -13.35 3.25
C SER A 230 -19.07 -12.33 2.31
N ASN A 231 -18.38 -11.94 1.22
CA ASN A 231 -18.93 -11.00 0.27
C ASN A 231 -19.78 -11.70 -0.80
N LYS A 232 -21.10 -11.45 -0.76
CA LYS A 232 -22.07 -11.95 -1.74
C LYS A 232 -21.70 -11.57 -3.19
N ARG A 233 -20.92 -10.50 -3.39
CA ARG A 233 -20.47 -9.97 -4.68
C ARG A 233 -19.00 -9.61 -4.66
N SER A 234 -18.18 -10.56 -4.24
CA SER A 234 -16.73 -10.42 -4.37
C SER A 234 -16.35 -10.15 -5.83
N THR A 235 -15.41 -9.23 -6.06
CA THR A 235 -14.87 -8.97 -7.40
C THR A 235 -14.16 -10.20 -7.99
N THR A 236 -13.90 -11.24 -7.19
CA THR A 236 -13.46 -12.57 -7.65
C THR A 236 -14.49 -13.33 -8.49
N LEU A 237 -15.73 -12.82 -8.66
CA LEU A 237 -16.65 -13.31 -9.69
C LEU A 237 -16.09 -13.06 -11.11
N TYR A 238 -15.23 -12.04 -11.28
CA TYR A 238 -14.57 -11.75 -12.54
C TYR A 238 -13.23 -12.48 -12.60
N ASN A 239 -13.08 -13.37 -13.59
CA ASN A 239 -11.92 -14.27 -13.68
C ASN A 239 -10.57 -13.53 -13.76
N LYS A 240 -10.54 -12.36 -14.40
CA LYS A 240 -9.34 -11.49 -14.47
C LYS A 240 -8.82 -11.13 -13.08
N ILE A 241 -9.70 -10.70 -12.18
CA ILE A 241 -9.34 -10.34 -10.80
C ILE A 241 -9.08 -11.60 -9.98
N LYS A 242 -9.94 -12.61 -10.11
CA LYS A 242 -9.84 -13.88 -9.38
C LYS A 242 -8.45 -14.51 -9.49
N THR A 243 -7.92 -14.60 -10.71
CA THR A 243 -6.61 -15.22 -10.97
C THR A 243 -5.50 -14.58 -10.14
N HIS A 244 -5.44 -13.25 -10.11
CA HIS A 244 -4.43 -12.51 -9.34
C HIS A 244 -4.59 -12.71 -7.82
N ILE A 245 -5.83 -12.74 -7.32
CA ILE A 245 -6.11 -12.99 -5.90
C ILE A 245 -5.74 -14.42 -5.50
N GLU A 246 -6.03 -15.42 -6.35
CA GLU A 246 -5.63 -16.80 -6.11
C GLU A 246 -4.10 -16.96 -6.09
N ASN A 247 -3.39 -16.28 -6.99
CA ASN A 247 -1.91 -16.26 -6.99
C ASN A 247 -1.35 -15.66 -5.68
N ILE A 248 -1.95 -14.59 -5.15
CA ILE A 248 -1.60 -14.05 -3.83
C ILE A 248 -1.81 -15.11 -2.73
N CYS A 249 -2.93 -15.83 -2.76
CA CYS A 249 -3.20 -16.91 -1.82
C CYS A 249 -2.18 -18.05 -1.94
N TYR A 250 -1.76 -18.41 -3.16
CA TYR A 250 -0.74 -19.43 -3.40
C TYR A 250 0.62 -19.04 -2.81
N GLU A 251 1.04 -17.78 -2.98
CA GLU A 251 2.27 -17.27 -2.34
C GLU A 251 2.17 -17.29 -0.81
N LEU A 252 1.01 -16.91 -0.25
CA LEU A 252 0.79 -17.01 1.19
C LEU A 252 0.84 -18.47 1.69
N ILE A 253 0.25 -19.41 0.96
CA ILE A 253 0.35 -20.85 1.27
C ILE A 253 1.81 -21.32 1.23
N ALA A 254 2.61 -20.84 0.28
CA ALA A 254 4.02 -21.18 0.17
C ALA A 254 4.86 -20.68 1.36
N ILE A 255 4.55 -19.49 1.89
CA ILE A 255 5.22 -18.90 3.06
C ILE A 255 4.83 -19.61 4.37
N CYS A 256 3.59 -20.09 4.44
CA CYS A 256 3.01 -20.73 5.61
C CYS A 256 3.73 -22.04 6.01
N ASP A 257 3.71 -22.38 7.30
CA ASP A 257 4.23 -23.66 7.78
C ASP A 257 3.19 -24.80 7.69
N HIS A 258 3.63 -26.02 7.99
CA HIS A 258 2.80 -27.22 7.94
C HIS A 258 1.61 -27.21 8.92
N ARG A 259 1.57 -26.32 9.92
CA ARG A 259 0.50 -26.24 10.93
C ARG A 259 -0.65 -25.37 10.47
N VAL A 260 -0.42 -24.50 9.49
CA VAL A 260 -1.39 -23.50 9.02
C VAL A 260 -2.68 -24.12 8.49
N GLY A 261 -2.61 -25.29 7.84
CA GLY A 261 -3.81 -25.97 7.36
C GLY A 261 -4.83 -26.23 8.48
N ARG A 262 -4.37 -26.73 9.64
CA ARG A 262 -5.25 -26.96 10.80
C ARG A 262 -5.79 -25.65 11.37
N PHE A 263 -4.97 -24.60 11.39
CA PHE A 263 -5.38 -23.29 11.86
C PHE A 263 -6.53 -22.73 10.99
N ILE A 264 -6.34 -22.67 9.68
CA ILE A 264 -7.33 -22.12 8.74
C ILE A 264 -8.64 -22.92 8.81
N LEU A 265 -8.56 -24.25 8.78
CA LEU A 265 -9.76 -25.09 8.86
C LEU A 265 -10.54 -24.86 10.17
N ARG A 266 -9.86 -24.56 11.28
CA ARG A 266 -10.52 -24.30 12.56
C ARG A 266 -11.18 -22.93 12.64
N CYS A 267 -10.58 -21.90 12.05
CA CYS A 267 -11.08 -20.52 12.13
C CYS A 267 -12.00 -20.11 10.98
N SER A 268 -12.14 -20.94 9.94
CA SER A 268 -13.04 -20.69 8.81
C SER A 268 -14.38 -21.42 8.95
N ASN A 269 -15.43 -20.81 8.39
CA ASN A 269 -16.72 -21.46 8.18
C ASN A 269 -16.64 -22.49 7.04
N GLU A 270 -17.72 -23.24 6.80
CA GLU A 270 -17.72 -24.34 5.84
C GLU A 270 -17.29 -23.92 4.42
N ALA A 271 -17.83 -22.81 3.93
CA ALA A 271 -17.45 -22.28 2.62
C ALA A 271 -15.97 -21.82 2.57
N GLY A 272 -15.44 -21.25 3.65
CA GLY A 272 -14.03 -20.91 3.78
C GLY A 272 -13.11 -22.13 3.81
N ARG A 273 -13.54 -23.22 4.47
CA ARG A 273 -12.81 -24.51 4.47
C ARG A 273 -12.71 -25.08 3.06
N GLN A 274 -13.83 -25.16 2.36
CA GLN A 274 -13.89 -25.68 0.98
C GLN A 274 -13.02 -24.85 0.04
N LEU A 275 -13.06 -23.51 0.15
CA LEU A 275 -12.21 -22.63 -0.64
C LEU A 275 -10.72 -22.84 -0.32
N TYR A 276 -10.35 -22.97 0.95
CA TYR A 276 -8.97 -23.24 1.34
C TYR A 276 -8.47 -24.58 0.78
N GLU A 277 -9.27 -25.64 0.89
CA GLU A 277 -8.91 -26.97 0.37
C GLU A 277 -8.74 -26.96 -1.15
N LEU A 278 -9.60 -26.23 -1.87
CA LEU A 278 -9.47 -26.02 -3.32
C LEU A 278 -8.15 -25.30 -3.64
N LEU A 279 -7.88 -24.17 -2.99
CA LEU A 279 -6.65 -23.41 -3.17
C LEU A 279 -5.40 -24.26 -2.87
N LEU A 280 -5.43 -25.06 -1.81
CA LEU A 280 -4.33 -25.94 -1.43
C LEU A 280 -4.10 -27.04 -2.47
N LYS A 281 -5.18 -27.64 -3.00
CA LYS A 281 -5.11 -28.66 -4.06
C LYS A 281 -4.53 -28.08 -5.34
N ASP A 282 -4.97 -26.90 -5.75
CA ASP A 282 -4.48 -26.23 -6.96
C ASP A 282 -3.01 -25.79 -6.80
N TYR A 283 -2.65 -25.26 -5.63
CA TYR A 283 -1.26 -24.94 -5.29
C TYR A 283 -0.36 -26.18 -5.40
N GLN A 284 -0.78 -27.31 -4.84
CA GLN A 284 -0.02 -28.56 -4.91
C GLN A 284 0.13 -29.08 -6.35
N LYS A 285 -0.90 -28.91 -7.18
CA LYS A 285 -0.90 -29.36 -8.57
C LYS A 285 -0.04 -28.50 -9.49
N TYR A 286 -0.13 -27.17 -9.37
CA TYR A 286 0.42 -26.25 -10.38
C TYR A 286 1.60 -25.41 -9.89
N HIS A 287 1.71 -25.15 -8.58
CA HIS A 287 2.69 -24.20 -8.05
C HIS A 287 3.86 -24.86 -7.32
N LYS A 288 3.67 -26.02 -6.67
CA LYS A 288 4.77 -26.78 -6.05
C LYS A 288 5.87 -27.18 -7.05
N PHE A 289 5.53 -27.27 -8.33
CA PHE A 289 6.45 -27.69 -9.41
C PHE A 289 7.18 -26.55 -10.12
N LYS A 290 6.88 -25.27 -9.82
CA LYS A 290 7.51 -24.10 -10.48
C LYS A 290 9.00 -23.86 -10.14
N GLY A 291 9.65 -24.76 -9.40
CA GLY A 291 11.06 -24.68 -9.02
C GLY A 291 11.88 -25.95 -9.30
N LYS A 292 11.41 -26.83 -10.20
CA LYS A 292 12.12 -28.06 -10.61
C LYS A 292 12.44 -28.08 -12.13
N VAL A 293 12.87 -26.95 -12.68
CA VAL A 293 13.50 -26.88 -14.01
C VAL A 293 14.85 -26.22 -13.86
#